data_AF-A0A7V6ANH7-F1
#
_entry.id   AF-A0A7V6ANH7-F1
#
_cell.length_a   1.000
_cell.length_b   1.000
_cell.length_c   1.000
_cell.angle_alpha   90.00
_cell.angle_beta   90.00
_cell.angle_gamma   90.00
#
_symmetry.space_group_name_H-M   'P 1'
#
loop_
_entity.id
_entity.type
_entity.pdbx_description
1 polymer ?
#
loop_
_entity_poly.entity_id
_entity_poly.type
_entity_poly.pdbx_seq_one_letter_code
_entity_poly.pdbx_strand_id
1 'polypeptide(L)'
;MWMMMRIKYLLCFFFLLFSWAVFAQPEDMGCWMGISVRKKLSKPWFVSLTEQLRLKDNMSRLGLAYAEAGTGWRFNDYFRVTAYYRYTLKSMYYDQWSWRRRYYADMDFRLKHEHVECQLRTRVEREIRQTIFSEEDILPVHVNRNKLTLSYHMKNIQPYASYEIFIPLSVQGSRPDRERYSAGVTCRLAKKTEGSFFFLFQRSLCPEFDRNYILGVNVDFDL
;
A
#
# COMPACT_ATOMS: atom_id res chain seq x y z
N MET A 1 23.70 -14.95 -22.54
CA MET A 1 24.06 -13.61 -23.06
C MET A 1 22.88 -12.89 -23.76
N TRP A 2 22.07 -13.57 -24.59
CA TRP A 2 20.90 -12.99 -25.27
C TRP A 2 19.74 -12.50 -24.36
N MET A 3 19.50 -13.15 -23.22
CA MET A 3 18.44 -12.77 -22.27
C MET A 3 18.74 -11.45 -21.52
N MET A 4 20.02 -11.14 -21.28
CA MET A 4 20.45 -9.89 -20.64
C MET A 4 20.26 -8.68 -21.55
N MET A 5 20.34 -8.86 -22.87
CA MET A 5 20.09 -7.78 -23.83
C MET A 5 18.62 -7.35 -23.82
N ARG A 6 17.67 -8.30 -23.79
CA ARG A 6 16.22 -7.99 -23.76
C ARG A 6 15.79 -7.26 -22.49
N ILE A 7 16.37 -7.60 -21.33
CA ILE A 7 16.12 -6.90 -20.06
C ILE A 7 16.65 -5.47 -20.10
N LYS A 8 17.82 -5.23 -20.72
CA LYS A 8 18.36 -3.87 -20.89
C LYS A 8 17.45 -2.98 -21.74
N TYR A 9 16.87 -3.50 -22.83
CA TYR A 9 15.93 -2.72 -23.66
C TYR A 9 14.60 -2.49 -22.95
N LEU A 10 14.11 -3.44 -22.14
CA LEU A 10 12.90 -3.27 -21.33
C LEU A 10 13.10 -2.25 -20.22
N LEU A 11 14.27 -2.26 -19.56
CA LEU A 11 14.67 -1.25 -18.59
C LEU A 11 14.83 0.12 -19.25
N CYS A 12 15.50 0.22 -20.41
CA CYS A 12 15.60 1.47 -21.17
C CYS A 12 14.22 1.99 -21.61
N PHE A 13 13.32 1.12 -22.08
CA PHE A 13 11.95 1.50 -22.45
C PHE A 13 11.17 1.99 -21.22
N PHE A 14 11.34 1.34 -20.07
CA PHE A 14 10.75 1.79 -18.81
C PHE A 14 11.31 3.13 -18.34
N PHE A 15 12.62 3.38 -18.47
CA PHE A 15 13.24 4.67 -18.19
C PHE A 15 12.79 5.77 -19.16
N LEU A 16 12.57 5.45 -20.43
CA LEU A 16 12.05 6.38 -21.45
C LEU A 16 10.57 6.73 -21.24
N LEU A 17 9.75 5.81 -20.74
CA LEU A 17 8.38 6.12 -20.32
C LEU A 17 8.37 7.02 -19.07
N PHE A 18 9.39 6.91 -18.21
CA PHE A 18 9.53 7.75 -17.02
C PHE A 18 9.96 9.19 -17.33
N SER A 19 10.76 9.42 -18.37
CA SER A 19 11.20 10.78 -18.72
C SER A 19 10.04 11.69 -19.15
N TRP A 20 8.93 11.13 -19.64
CA TRP A 20 7.72 11.89 -19.97
C TRP A 20 6.86 12.22 -18.74
N ALA A 21 6.94 11.41 -17.68
CA ALA A 21 6.25 11.68 -16.41
C ALA A 21 6.89 12.82 -15.60
N VAL A 22 8.16 13.15 -15.88
CA VAL A 22 8.89 14.26 -15.22
C VAL A 22 8.37 15.64 -15.67
N PHE A 23 7.63 15.72 -16.78
CA PHE A 23 7.14 16.99 -17.34
C PHE A 23 5.68 17.34 -16.99
N ALA A 24 5.02 16.61 -16.08
CA ALA A 24 3.61 16.83 -15.74
C ALA A 24 3.39 17.50 -14.36
N GLN A 25 3.37 18.84 -14.36
CA GLN A 25 2.62 19.75 -13.43
C GLN A 25 3.03 19.84 -11.93
N PRO A 26 2.73 20.97 -11.24
CA PRO A 26 3.20 21.28 -9.88
C PRO A 26 2.40 20.55 -8.78
N GLU A 27 2.13 19.25 -8.95
CA GLU A 27 1.42 18.43 -7.95
C GLU A 27 2.43 17.72 -7.04
N ASP A 28 2.09 17.62 -5.74
CA ASP A 28 3.00 17.07 -4.72
C ASP A 28 3.36 15.60 -5.00
N MET A 29 4.64 15.36 -5.31
CA MET A 29 5.18 14.02 -5.47
C MET A 29 5.65 13.45 -4.12
N GLY A 30 5.01 12.38 -3.67
CA GLY A 30 5.42 11.60 -2.51
C GLY A 30 6.35 10.43 -2.84
N CYS A 31 7.05 9.93 -1.82
CA CYS A 31 7.83 8.70 -1.89
C CYS A 31 7.42 7.74 -0.77
N TRP A 32 7.14 6.48 -1.07
CA TRP A 32 6.85 5.43 -0.10
C TRP A 32 7.99 4.42 -0.02
N MET A 33 8.45 4.15 1.19
CA MET A 33 9.49 3.16 1.44
C MET A 33 8.98 2.21 2.52
N GLY A 34 9.07 0.90 2.27
CA GLY A 34 8.56 -0.09 3.20
C GLY A 34 9.46 -1.32 3.32
N ILE A 35 9.52 -1.84 4.53
CA ILE A 35 10.14 -3.13 4.84
C ILE A 35 9.13 -3.97 5.60
N SER A 36 8.96 -5.22 5.19
CA SER A 36 8.00 -6.15 5.79
C SER A 36 8.65 -7.51 5.98
N VAL A 37 8.42 -8.09 7.15
CA VAL A 37 8.90 -9.42 7.53
C VAL A 37 7.70 -10.25 7.91
N ARG A 38 7.51 -11.39 7.25
CA ARG A 38 6.49 -12.39 7.56
C ARG A 38 7.17 -13.65 8.06
N LYS A 39 6.64 -14.25 9.13
CA LYS A 39 7.09 -15.55 9.64
C LYS A 39 5.90 -16.50 9.73
N LYS A 40 6.01 -17.66 9.10
CA LYS A 40 5.01 -18.74 9.26
C LYS A 40 5.24 -19.43 10.60
N LEU A 41 4.20 -19.48 11.44
CA LEU A 41 4.23 -20.20 12.72
C LEU A 41 3.73 -21.64 12.56
N SER A 42 2.78 -21.84 11.65
CA SER A 42 2.30 -23.15 11.21
C SER A 42 1.76 -23.03 9.77
N LYS A 43 1.16 -24.09 9.23
CA LYS A 43 0.54 -24.04 7.89
C LYS A 43 -0.54 -22.94 7.78
N PRO A 44 -1.51 -22.81 8.72
CA PRO A 44 -2.51 -21.75 8.66
C PRO A 44 -2.04 -20.43 9.27
N TRP A 45 -1.20 -20.46 10.31
CA TRP A 45 -0.82 -19.26 11.06
C TRP A 45 0.46 -18.60 10.59
N PHE A 46 0.43 -17.28 10.51
CA PHE A 46 1.63 -16.46 10.35
C PHE A 46 1.51 -15.17 11.14
N VAL A 47 2.67 -14.57 11.42
CA VAL A 47 2.79 -13.22 11.95
C VAL A 47 3.58 -12.36 10.98
N SER A 48 3.39 -11.05 11.05
CA SER A 48 4.13 -10.09 10.25
C SER A 48 4.46 -8.83 11.03
N LEU A 49 5.59 -8.22 10.68
CA LEU A 49 6.01 -6.90 11.15
C LEU A 49 6.36 -6.04 9.93
N THR A 50 5.82 -4.83 9.87
CA THR A 50 6.01 -3.90 8.76
C THR A 50 6.39 -2.52 9.28
N GLU A 51 7.42 -1.92 8.69
CA GLU A 51 7.76 -0.52 8.88
C GLU A 51 7.63 0.22 7.55
N GLN A 52 7.08 1.43 7.58
CA GLN A 52 7.00 2.29 6.40
C GLN A 52 7.29 3.74 6.70
N LEU A 53 7.90 4.40 5.73
CA LEU A 53 8.14 5.82 5.66
C LEU A 53 7.48 6.39 4.40
N ARG A 54 6.80 7.52 4.55
CA ARG A 54 6.25 8.29 3.45
C ARG A 54 6.81 9.70 3.48
N LEU A 55 7.47 10.09 2.39
CA LEU A 55 7.83 11.46 2.11
C LEU A 55 6.67 12.17 1.38
N LYS A 56 6.53 13.47 1.63
CA LYS A 56 5.60 14.42 1.00
C LYS A 56 6.38 15.67 0.60
N ASP A 57 5.69 16.66 0.04
CA ASP A 57 6.26 17.94 -0.39
C ASP A 57 7.43 17.73 -1.39
N ASN A 58 7.18 17.06 -2.52
CA ASN A 58 8.18 16.67 -3.52
C ASN A 58 9.33 15.84 -2.94
N MET A 59 8.95 14.86 -2.13
CA MET A 59 9.86 13.96 -1.41
C MET A 59 10.84 14.65 -0.45
N SER A 60 10.63 15.92 -0.11
CA SER A 60 11.57 16.70 0.71
C SER A 60 11.34 16.55 2.22
N ARG A 61 10.14 16.16 2.63
CA ARG A 61 9.74 16.12 4.04
C ARG A 61 9.10 14.81 4.43
N LEU A 62 9.35 14.37 5.66
CA LEU A 62 8.67 13.20 6.21
C LEU A 62 7.20 13.53 6.45
N GLY A 63 6.31 12.88 5.70
CA GLY A 63 4.87 13.02 5.83
C GLY A 63 4.28 12.05 6.85
N LEU A 64 4.79 10.82 6.90
CA LEU A 64 4.32 9.80 7.82
C LEU A 64 5.38 8.71 8.03
N ALA A 65 5.45 8.16 9.24
CA ALA A 65 6.14 6.93 9.56
C ALA A 65 5.19 5.99 10.32
N TYR A 66 5.25 4.68 10.08
CA TYR A 66 4.50 3.73 10.90
C TYR A 66 5.23 2.41 11.11
N ALA A 67 4.91 1.77 12.24
CA ALA A 67 5.20 0.37 12.52
C ALA A 67 3.87 -0.40 12.67
N GLU A 68 3.83 -1.63 12.18
CA GLU A 68 2.63 -2.44 12.15
C GLU A 68 2.94 -3.91 12.45
N ALA A 69 2.19 -4.49 13.39
CA ALA A 69 2.20 -5.91 13.66
C ALA A 69 0.91 -6.55 13.13
N GLY A 70 1.04 -7.72 12.52
CA GLY A 70 -0.08 -8.49 11.98
C GLY A 70 -0.04 -9.95 12.42
N THR A 71 -1.21 -10.53 12.63
CA THR A 71 -1.40 -11.97 12.80
C THR A 71 -2.48 -12.44 11.83
N GLY A 72 -2.24 -13.55 11.14
CA GLY A 72 -3.18 -14.02 10.14
C GLY A 72 -3.35 -15.52 10.09
N TRP A 73 -4.51 -15.89 9.59
CA TRP A 73 -4.97 -17.25 9.41
C TRP A 73 -5.30 -17.49 7.93
N ARG A 74 -4.66 -18.49 7.33
CA ARG A 74 -4.97 -18.99 6.00
C ARG A 74 -5.94 -20.17 6.11
N PHE A 75 -7.18 -19.97 5.66
CA PHE A 75 -8.20 -21.02 5.67
C PHE A 75 -7.97 -22.03 4.56
N ASN A 76 -7.64 -21.53 3.37
CA ASN A 76 -7.28 -22.32 2.19
C ASN A 76 -6.43 -21.45 1.25
N ASP A 77 -6.14 -21.94 0.04
CA ASP A 77 -5.33 -21.19 -0.92
C ASP A 77 -6.03 -19.95 -1.51
N TYR A 78 -7.35 -19.86 -1.36
CA TYR A 78 -8.19 -18.77 -1.85
C TYR A 78 -8.46 -17.71 -0.79
N PHE A 79 -8.63 -18.09 0.47
CA PHE A 79 -9.14 -17.22 1.53
C PHE A 79 -8.21 -17.11 2.73
N ARG A 80 -7.98 -15.89 3.18
CA ARG A 80 -7.13 -15.55 4.32
C ARG A 80 -7.70 -14.37 5.08
N VAL A 81 -7.57 -14.40 6.40
CA VAL A 81 -7.88 -13.27 7.27
C VAL A 81 -6.63 -12.84 8.01
N THR A 82 -6.44 -11.53 8.16
CA THR A 82 -5.31 -10.98 8.92
C THR A 82 -5.76 -9.81 9.77
N ALA A 83 -5.48 -9.85 11.07
CA ALA A 83 -5.71 -8.73 11.98
C ALA A 83 -4.41 -7.97 12.20
N TYR A 84 -4.51 -6.64 12.29
CA TYR A 84 -3.36 -5.75 12.41
C TYR A 84 -3.55 -4.71 13.49
N TYR A 85 -2.44 -4.36 14.13
CA TYR A 85 -2.26 -3.16 14.93
C TYR A 85 -1.16 -2.31 14.33
N ARG A 86 -1.44 -1.04 14.07
CA ARG A 86 -0.50 -0.07 13.51
C ARG A 86 -0.36 1.12 14.44
N TYR A 87 0.89 1.51 14.66
CA TYR A 87 1.26 2.76 15.32
C TYR A 87 1.89 3.72 14.32
N THR A 88 1.31 4.91 14.20
CA THR A 88 1.63 5.88 13.14
C THR A 88 2.00 7.22 13.73
N LEU A 89 3.09 7.79 13.23
CA LEU A 89 3.49 9.18 13.40
C LEU A 89 3.17 9.92 12.09
N LYS A 90 2.23 10.86 12.11
CA LYS A 90 1.81 11.61 10.92
C LYS A 90 2.12 13.10 11.06
N SER A 91 2.78 13.68 10.08
CA SER A 91 2.98 15.12 9.98
C SER A 91 1.67 15.81 9.60
N MET A 92 1.30 16.84 10.37
CA MET A 92 0.13 17.67 10.12
C MET A 92 0.58 18.96 9.40
N TYR A 93 0.38 20.13 10.01
CA TYR A 93 0.90 21.43 9.57
C TYR A 93 2.18 21.80 10.35
N TYR A 94 3.07 22.62 9.75
CA TYR A 94 4.32 23.18 10.30
C TYR A 94 4.77 22.62 11.68
N ASP A 95 5.69 21.65 11.64
CA ASP A 95 6.35 20.98 12.77
C ASP A 95 5.46 20.27 13.81
N GLN A 96 4.14 20.18 13.56
CA GLN A 96 3.23 19.41 14.40
C GLN A 96 3.10 17.96 13.93
N TRP A 97 3.11 17.06 14.93
CA TRP A 97 3.04 15.62 14.74
C TRP A 97 1.84 15.02 15.47
N SER A 98 1.14 14.11 14.78
CA SER A 98 -0.01 13.39 15.31
C SER A 98 0.34 11.91 15.48
N TRP A 99 0.27 11.43 16.72
CA TRP A 99 0.34 9.99 17.00
C TRP A 99 -1.03 9.36 16.78
N ARG A 100 -1.07 8.25 16.04
CA ARG A 100 -2.30 7.55 15.69
C ARG A 100 -2.16 6.06 15.89
N ARG A 101 -3.22 5.44 16.41
CA ARG A 101 -3.36 3.99 16.55
C ARG A 101 -4.41 3.53 15.57
N ARG A 102 -4.12 2.49 14.81
CA ARG A 102 -5.09 1.88 13.90
C ARG A 102 -5.20 0.39 14.15
N TYR A 103 -6.42 -0.07 14.30
CA TYR A 103 -6.77 -1.49 14.37
C TYR A 103 -7.55 -1.82 13.11
N TYR A 104 -7.19 -2.90 12.42
CA TYR A 104 -7.94 -3.29 11.25
C TYR A 104 -7.81 -4.78 10.95
N ALA A 105 -8.80 -5.31 10.24
CA ALA A 105 -8.80 -6.67 9.75
C ALA A 105 -8.93 -6.69 8.23
N ASP A 106 -8.11 -7.51 7.59
CA ASP A 106 -8.14 -7.78 6.15
C ASP A 106 -8.76 -9.15 5.91
N MET A 107 -9.68 -9.20 4.95
CA MET A 107 -10.20 -10.40 4.33
C MET A 107 -9.68 -10.44 2.89
N ASP A 108 -8.81 -11.39 2.58
CA ASP A 108 -8.19 -11.56 1.28
C ASP A 108 -8.81 -12.76 0.56
N PHE A 109 -9.28 -12.53 -0.67
CA PHE A 109 -9.70 -13.54 -1.63
C PHE A 109 -8.73 -13.53 -2.82
N ARG A 110 -8.17 -14.68 -3.13
CA ARG A 110 -7.17 -14.85 -4.20
C ARG A 110 -7.63 -15.93 -5.16
N LEU A 111 -7.65 -15.61 -6.44
CA LEU A 111 -7.88 -16.55 -7.53
C LEU A 111 -6.65 -16.54 -8.43
N LYS A 112 -6.01 -17.70 -8.60
CA LYS A 112 -4.87 -17.87 -9.48
C LYS A 112 -5.21 -18.87 -10.58
N HIS A 113 -5.05 -18.44 -11.82
CA HIS A 113 -5.22 -19.28 -12.99
C HIS A 113 -4.03 -19.06 -13.93
N GLU A 114 -3.26 -20.13 -14.14
CA GLU A 114 -1.99 -20.09 -14.87
C GLU A 114 -1.06 -18.97 -14.35
N HIS A 115 -0.73 -18.02 -15.22
CA HIS A 115 0.12 -16.88 -14.96
C HIS A 115 -0.67 -15.71 -14.35
N VAL A 116 -2.00 -15.71 -14.38
CA VAL A 116 -2.81 -14.59 -13.89
C VAL A 116 -3.24 -14.83 -12.45
N GLU A 117 -3.08 -13.82 -11.60
CA GLU A 117 -3.64 -13.80 -10.24
C GLU A 117 -4.51 -12.56 -10.04
N CYS A 118 -5.73 -12.78 -9.57
CA CYS A 118 -6.65 -11.76 -9.12
C CYS A 118 -6.78 -11.84 -7.60
N GLN A 119 -6.59 -10.72 -6.91
CA GLN A 119 -6.75 -10.61 -5.47
C GLN A 119 -7.75 -9.50 -5.14
N LEU A 120 -8.80 -9.84 -4.41
CA LEU A 120 -9.71 -8.91 -3.77
C LEU A 120 -9.41 -8.87 -2.28
N ARG A 121 -9.20 -7.68 -1.73
CA ARG A 121 -9.05 -7.46 -0.29
C ARG A 121 -10.12 -6.51 0.21
N THR A 122 -10.85 -6.91 1.22
CA THR A 122 -11.71 -6.04 2.02
C THR A 122 -11.06 -5.79 3.38
N ARG A 123 -10.96 -4.53 3.78
CA ARG A 123 -10.36 -4.10 5.04
C ARG A 123 -11.36 -3.27 5.82
N VAL A 124 -11.60 -3.64 7.08
CA VAL A 124 -12.35 -2.80 8.02
C VAL A 124 -11.35 -2.21 9.01
N GLU A 125 -11.24 -0.89 9.04
CA GLU A 125 -10.29 -0.17 9.88
C GLU A 125 -10.96 0.78 10.86
N ARG A 126 -10.35 0.89 12.06
CA ARG A 126 -10.66 1.88 13.08
C ARG A 126 -9.37 2.62 13.44
N GLU A 127 -9.36 3.93 13.23
CA GLU A 127 -8.27 4.83 13.60
C GLU A 127 -8.65 5.67 14.82
N ILE A 128 -7.73 5.77 15.77
CA ILE A 128 -7.83 6.61 16.96
C ILE A 128 -6.64 7.57 16.95
N ARG A 129 -6.92 8.88 16.99
CA ARG A 129 -5.89 9.91 17.09
C ARG A 129 -5.60 10.15 18.57
N GLN A 130 -4.32 10.16 18.94
CA GLN A 130 -3.90 10.43 20.31
C GLN A 130 -3.59 11.90 20.53
N THR A 131 -3.08 12.57 19.49
CA THR A 131 -2.90 14.01 19.50
C THR A 131 -4.20 14.65 19.02
N ILE A 132 -4.86 15.38 19.91
CA ILE A 132 -6.12 16.08 19.65
C ILE A 132 -5.78 17.53 19.30
N PHE A 133 -6.06 17.94 18.06
CA PHE A 133 -5.91 19.33 17.61
C PHE A 133 -7.27 20.01 17.45
N SER A 134 -8.33 19.25 17.23
CA SER A 134 -9.73 19.72 17.18
C SER A 134 -10.68 18.76 17.90
N GLU A 135 -11.91 19.18 18.18
CA GLU A 135 -12.94 18.31 18.78
C GLU A 135 -13.24 17.07 17.90
N GLU A 136 -13.09 17.19 16.59
CA GLU A 136 -13.27 16.07 15.65
C GLU A 136 -12.21 14.97 15.81
N ASP A 137 -11.02 15.29 16.36
CA ASP A 137 -9.97 14.31 16.61
C ASP A 137 -10.27 13.37 17.77
N ILE A 138 -11.28 13.70 18.60
CA ILE A 138 -11.72 12.87 19.73
C ILE A 138 -12.43 11.60 19.23
N LEU A 139 -13.13 11.70 18.09
CA LEU A 139 -13.95 10.61 17.58
C LEU A 139 -13.11 9.62 16.74
N PRO A 140 -13.22 8.31 17.02
CA PRO A 140 -12.61 7.29 16.16
C PRO A 140 -13.16 7.35 14.74
N VAL A 141 -12.26 7.18 13.76
CA VAL A 141 -12.64 7.10 12.35
C VAL A 141 -12.72 5.65 11.92
N HIS A 142 -13.84 5.28 11.31
CA HIS A 142 -14.09 3.95 10.79
C HIS A 142 -14.13 3.97 9.26
N VAL A 143 -13.44 3.04 8.60
CA VAL A 143 -13.40 2.98 7.13
C VAL A 143 -13.47 1.54 6.66
N ASN A 144 -14.28 1.30 5.63
CA ASN A 144 -14.24 0.10 4.82
C ASN A 144 -13.42 0.38 3.56
N ARG A 145 -12.42 -0.45 3.28
CA ARG A 145 -11.53 -0.29 2.14
C ARG A 145 -11.53 -1.54 1.30
N ASN A 146 -11.76 -1.40 0.00
CA ASN A 146 -11.77 -2.53 -0.92
C ASN A 146 -10.68 -2.31 -1.97
N LYS A 147 -9.83 -3.32 -2.16
CA LYS A 147 -8.73 -3.29 -3.12
C LYS A 147 -8.81 -4.49 -4.05
N LEU A 148 -8.87 -4.23 -5.35
CA LEU A 148 -8.74 -5.23 -6.40
C LEU A 148 -7.35 -5.13 -7.01
N THR A 149 -6.62 -6.24 -7.09
CA THR A 149 -5.28 -6.33 -7.68
C THR A 149 -5.25 -7.41 -8.74
N LEU A 150 -4.78 -7.08 -9.94
CA LEU A 150 -4.52 -8.03 -11.01
C LEU A 150 -3.01 -8.11 -11.23
N SER A 151 -2.48 -9.33 -11.24
CA SER A 151 -1.04 -9.60 -11.40
C SER A 151 -0.78 -10.63 -12.48
N TYR A 152 0.35 -10.52 -13.15
CA TYR A 152 0.83 -11.53 -14.11
C TYR A 152 2.16 -12.11 -13.66
N HIS A 153 2.21 -13.40 -13.39
CA HIS A 153 3.36 -14.13 -12.89
C HIS A 153 4.29 -14.53 -14.04
N MET A 154 5.46 -13.92 -14.06
CA MET A 154 6.61 -14.39 -14.84
C MET A 154 7.65 -14.98 -13.88
N LYS A 155 8.71 -15.59 -14.43
CA LYS A 155 9.69 -16.35 -13.64
C LYS A 155 10.22 -15.62 -12.39
N ASN A 156 10.68 -14.38 -12.57
CA ASN A 156 11.30 -13.58 -11.50
C ASN A 156 10.60 -12.23 -11.29
N ILE A 157 9.54 -11.96 -12.05
CA ILE A 157 8.90 -10.65 -12.13
C ILE A 157 7.39 -10.87 -12.14
N GLN A 158 6.68 -10.02 -11.42
CA GLN A 158 5.23 -10.00 -11.34
C GLN A 158 4.75 -8.56 -11.49
N PRO A 159 4.53 -8.07 -12.72
CA PRO A 159 3.80 -6.82 -12.91
C PRO A 159 2.38 -6.92 -12.37
N TYR A 160 1.88 -5.83 -11.82
CA TYR A 160 0.53 -5.73 -11.29
C TYR A 160 -0.08 -4.35 -11.50
N ALA A 161 -1.41 -4.32 -11.51
CA ALA A 161 -2.21 -3.11 -11.42
C ALA A 161 -3.26 -3.29 -10.32
N SER A 162 -3.63 -2.20 -9.64
CA SER A 162 -4.67 -2.27 -8.61
C SER A 162 -5.51 -1.01 -8.54
N TYR A 163 -6.75 -1.20 -8.10
CA TYR A 163 -7.70 -0.16 -7.74
C TYR A 163 -8.12 -0.35 -6.28
N GLU A 164 -8.12 0.73 -5.50
CA GLU A 164 -8.55 0.72 -4.10
C GLU A 164 -9.53 1.87 -3.84
N ILE A 165 -10.63 1.57 -3.17
CA ILE A 165 -11.66 2.54 -2.77
C ILE A 165 -11.82 2.56 -1.25
N PHE A 166 -12.01 3.75 -0.69
CA PHE A 166 -12.15 4.01 0.74
C PHE A 166 -13.56 4.55 1.00
N ILE A 167 -14.25 3.91 1.94
CA ILE A 167 -15.64 4.19 2.27
C ILE A 167 -15.71 4.42 3.78
N PRO A 168 -15.73 5.68 4.25
CA PRO A 168 -15.95 6.00 5.66
C PRO A 168 -17.28 5.41 6.13
N LEU A 169 -17.23 4.75 7.29
CA LEU A 169 -18.40 4.22 7.96
C LEU A 169 -18.89 5.30 8.93
N SER A 170 -19.86 6.10 8.49
CA SER A 170 -20.48 7.16 9.30
C SER A 170 -21.99 6.95 9.40
N VAL A 171 -22.59 7.46 10.48
CA VAL A 171 -24.04 7.40 10.72
C VAL A 171 -24.84 8.20 9.68
N GLN A 172 -24.21 9.20 9.05
CA GLN A 172 -24.85 10.14 8.11
C GLN A 172 -24.73 9.72 6.63
N GLY A 173 -24.04 8.60 6.35
CA GLY A 173 -23.86 8.06 5.01
C GLY A 173 -22.45 7.49 4.77
N SER A 174 -22.35 6.53 3.86
CA SER A 174 -21.10 5.84 3.52
C SER A 174 -20.74 6.09 2.05
N ARG A 175 -20.44 7.34 1.70
CA ARG A 175 -19.97 7.69 0.34
C ARG A 175 -18.45 7.49 0.28
N PRO A 176 -17.92 6.99 -0.85
CA PRO A 176 -16.47 6.93 -1.03
C PRO A 176 -15.82 8.31 -0.92
N ASP A 177 -14.77 8.43 -0.11
CA ASP A 177 -14.03 9.69 0.09
C ASP A 177 -12.67 9.69 -0.62
N ARG A 178 -12.19 8.52 -1.03
CA ARG A 178 -10.87 8.38 -1.64
C ARG A 178 -10.79 7.16 -2.53
N GLU A 179 -10.04 7.30 -3.61
CA GLU A 179 -9.66 6.23 -4.50
C GLU A 179 -8.16 6.24 -4.79
N ARG A 180 -7.61 5.07 -5.11
CA ARG A 180 -6.21 4.88 -5.49
C ARG A 180 -6.11 3.95 -6.66
N TYR A 181 -5.24 4.33 -7.59
CA TYR A 181 -4.80 3.53 -8.70
C TYR A 181 -3.32 3.27 -8.52
N SER A 182 -2.87 2.04 -8.70
CA SER A 182 -1.45 1.73 -8.66
C SER A 182 -1.06 0.80 -9.79
N ALA A 183 0.13 0.99 -10.33
CA ALA A 183 0.78 0.02 -11.19
C ALA A 183 2.20 -0.20 -10.67
N GLY A 184 2.68 -1.44 -10.71
CA GLY A 184 3.98 -1.77 -10.17
C GLY A 184 4.49 -3.11 -10.66
N VAL A 185 5.67 -3.44 -10.17
CA VAL A 185 6.37 -4.67 -10.48
C VAL A 185 7.01 -5.22 -9.22
N THR A 186 6.73 -6.49 -8.92
CA THR A 186 7.40 -7.24 -7.86
C THR A 186 8.45 -8.14 -8.48
N CYS A 187 9.67 -8.08 -7.95
CA CYS A 187 10.83 -8.83 -8.40
C CYS A 187 11.27 -9.79 -7.30
N ARG A 188 11.49 -11.06 -7.64
CA ARG A 188 12.11 -12.02 -6.72
C ARG A 188 13.61 -11.72 -6.65
N LEU A 189 14.04 -11.11 -5.55
CA LEU A 189 15.45 -10.76 -5.30
C LEU A 189 16.25 -11.97 -4.80
N ALA A 190 15.63 -12.77 -3.93
CA ALA A 190 16.18 -14.02 -3.42
C ALA A 190 15.05 -15.03 -3.13
N LYS A 191 15.39 -16.25 -2.71
CA LYS A 191 14.40 -17.32 -2.44
C LYS A 191 13.31 -16.92 -1.43
N LYS A 192 13.65 -16.04 -0.48
CA LYS A 192 12.78 -15.57 0.61
C LYS A 192 12.64 -14.04 0.65
N THR A 193 13.01 -13.37 -0.44
CA THR A 193 13.04 -11.90 -0.49
C THR A 193 12.49 -11.41 -1.82
N GLU A 194 11.51 -10.51 -1.74
CA GLU A 194 10.88 -9.87 -2.87
C GLU A 194 11.01 -8.36 -2.73
N GLY A 195 11.25 -7.68 -3.84
CA GLY A 195 11.31 -6.22 -3.91
C GLY A 195 10.25 -5.71 -4.86
N SER A 196 9.48 -4.71 -4.46
CA SER A 196 8.42 -4.12 -5.30
C SER A 196 8.72 -2.67 -5.58
N PHE A 197 8.63 -2.27 -6.85
CA PHE A 197 8.63 -0.87 -7.28
C PHE A 197 7.26 -0.53 -7.84
N PHE A 198 6.69 0.62 -7.46
CA PHE A 198 5.35 1.00 -7.91
C PHE A 198 5.15 2.50 -8.04
N PHE A 199 4.20 2.86 -8.88
CA PHE A 199 3.59 4.18 -8.95
C PHE A 199 2.16 4.09 -8.42
N LEU A 200 1.75 5.12 -7.68
CA LEU A 200 0.42 5.23 -7.09
C LEU A 200 -0.11 6.64 -7.33
N PHE A 201 -1.28 6.70 -7.94
CA PHE A 201 -2.09 7.90 -8.06
C PHE A 201 -3.25 7.82 -7.08
N GLN A 202 -3.34 8.80 -6.17
CA GLN A 202 -4.42 8.90 -5.20
C GLN A 202 -5.24 10.14 -5.51
N ARG A 203 -6.56 9.97 -5.43
CA ARG A 203 -7.51 11.06 -5.53
C ARG A 203 -8.44 11.04 -4.33
N SER A 204 -8.53 12.17 -3.63
CA SER A 204 -9.58 12.43 -2.67
C SER A 204 -10.83 12.89 -3.44
N LEU A 205 -12.00 12.42 -3.01
CA LEU A 205 -13.27 12.66 -3.66
C LEU A 205 -13.98 13.85 -2.99
N CYS A 206 -15.17 13.66 -2.43
CA CYS A 206 -15.91 14.73 -1.78
C CYS A 206 -15.68 14.68 -0.26
N PRO A 207 -15.49 15.82 0.43
CA PRO A 207 -15.52 17.20 -0.06
C PRO A 207 -14.15 17.75 -0.50
N GLU A 208 -13.06 17.06 -0.16
CA GLU A 208 -11.69 17.49 -0.47
C GLU A 208 -11.20 16.89 -1.79
N PHE A 209 -11.14 17.70 -2.84
CA PHE A 209 -10.59 17.29 -4.13
C PHE A 209 -9.08 17.53 -4.15
N ASP A 210 -8.32 16.52 -3.73
CA ASP A 210 -6.87 16.53 -3.74
C ASP A 210 -6.31 15.38 -4.55
N ARG A 211 -5.15 15.60 -5.18
CA ARG A 211 -4.44 14.63 -6.01
C ARG A 211 -3.02 14.47 -5.49
N ASN A 212 -2.61 13.22 -5.34
CA ASN A 212 -1.27 12.90 -4.88
C ASN A 212 -0.66 11.84 -5.79
N TYR A 213 0.56 12.10 -6.23
CA TYR A 213 1.38 11.13 -6.96
C TYR A 213 2.43 10.56 -6.03
N ILE A 214 2.68 9.25 -6.12
CA ILE A 214 3.57 8.57 -5.19
C ILE A 214 4.39 7.54 -5.95
N LEU A 215 5.71 7.63 -5.82
CA LEU A 215 6.63 6.54 -6.16
C LEU A 215 6.91 5.70 -4.93
N GLY A 216 7.04 4.40 -5.09
CA GLY A 216 7.17 3.50 -3.95
C GLY A 216 8.11 2.33 -4.16
N VAL A 217 8.81 1.98 -3.09
CA VAL A 217 9.67 0.79 -3.00
C VAL A 217 9.33 0.03 -1.73
N ASN A 218 9.08 -1.27 -1.86
CA ASN A 218 8.92 -2.18 -0.72
C ASN A 218 9.91 -3.34 -0.81
N VAL A 219 10.36 -3.85 0.33
CA VAL A 219 11.10 -5.11 0.43
C VAL A 219 10.38 -6.02 1.43
N ASP A 220 10.04 -7.22 0.97
CA ASP A 220 9.31 -8.23 1.73
C ASP A 220 10.19 -9.46 1.97
N PHE A 221 10.26 -9.91 3.23
CA PHE A 221 10.97 -11.10 3.67
C PHE A 221 9.98 -12.17 4.16
N ASP A 222 10.05 -13.40 3.62
CA ASP A 222 9.26 -14.55 4.09
C ASP A 222 10.17 -15.55 4.82
N LEU A 223 10.15 -15.50 6.16
CA LEU A 223 10.96 -16.31 7.07
C LEU A 223 10.37 -17.70 7.31
#